data_AF-A0A6G2DDR2-F1
#
_entry.id   AF-A0A6G2DDR2-F1
#
_cell.length_a   1.000
_cell.length_b   1.000
_cell.length_c   1.000
_cell.angle_alpha   90.00
_cell.angle_beta   90.00
_cell.angle_gamma   90.00
#
_symmetry.space_group_name_H-M   'P 1'
#
loop_
_entity.id
_entity.type
_entity.pdbx_description
1 polymer ?
#
loop_
_entity_poly.entity_id
_entity_poly.type
_entity_poly.pdbx_seq_one_letter_code
_entity_poly.pdbx_strand_id
1 'polypeptide(L)'
;LLALPIGIFAGFYLVEYTKKDSLCVKIMRLASDTLSGIPSIVFGLFGMLFFVVFLGFQYSLLSGILTSVIMVLPVIIRSTEEALLSVSDSMRQASYGLGAGKLRTVFRIVLPVAMPGILAGVILAIGRIVGETAALMYTLGTSTNTPSSLMSSGRSLALHMYMLSSEGLHVNEAYATGVILIITVLMINT
;
A
#
# COMPACT_ATOMS: atom_id res chain seq x y z
N LEU A 1 0.39 0.51 8.12
CA LEU A 1 -0.32 -0.03 9.31
C LEU A 1 -1.74 -0.47 9.00
N LEU A 2 -2.62 0.37 8.47
CA LEU A 2 -4.01 -0.03 8.15
C LEU A 2 -4.10 -0.98 6.95
N ALA A 3 -3.40 -0.69 5.86
CA ALA A 3 -3.47 -1.48 4.63
C ALA A 3 -2.84 -2.89 4.77
N LEU A 4 -1.85 -3.05 5.66
CA LEU A 4 -1.08 -4.28 5.82
C LEU A 4 -1.94 -5.48 6.27
N PRO A 5 -2.63 -5.44 7.42
CA PRO A 5 -3.45 -6.57 7.84
C PRO A 5 -4.54 -6.86 6.81
N ILE A 6 -5.22 -5.84 6.30
CA ILE A 6 -6.32 -6.01 5.34
C ILE A 6 -5.81 -6.68 4.05
N GLY A 7 -4.71 -6.19 3.48
CA GLY A 7 -4.14 -6.73 2.25
C GLY A 7 -3.56 -8.12 2.43
N ILE A 8 -2.84 -8.37 3.53
CA ILE A 8 -2.24 -9.69 3.81
C ILE A 8 -3.32 -10.73 4.07
N PHE A 9 -4.36 -10.41 4.87
CA PHE A 9 -5.46 -11.33 5.12
C PHE A 9 -6.27 -11.61 3.85
N ALA A 10 -6.51 -10.60 3.02
CA ALA A 10 -7.18 -10.79 1.74
C ALA A 10 -6.38 -11.70 0.81
N GLY A 11 -5.08 -11.45 0.62
CA GLY A 11 -4.21 -12.32 -0.19
C GLY A 11 -4.15 -13.75 0.35
N PHE A 12 -4.03 -13.90 1.68
CA PHE A 12 -4.06 -15.20 2.35
C PHE A 12 -5.36 -15.96 2.14
N TYR A 13 -6.51 -15.29 2.28
CA TYR A 13 -7.82 -15.89 2.08
C TYR A 13 -8.04 -16.32 0.61
N LEU A 14 -7.59 -15.49 -0.34
CA LEU A 14 -7.70 -15.78 -1.77
C LEU A 14 -6.88 -17.01 -2.16
N VAL A 15 -5.65 -17.15 -1.66
CA VAL A 15 -4.78 -18.28 -2.02
C VAL A 15 -5.17 -19.56 -1.29
N GLU A 16 -5.40 -19.50 0.02
CA GLU A 16 -5.42 -20.71 0.83
C GLU A 16 -6.84 -21.22 1.11
N TYR A 17 -7.84 -20.34 1.16
CA TYR A 17 -9.22 -20.70 1.52
C TYR A 17 -10.18 -20.71 0.33
N THR A 18 -9.77 -20.14 -0.80
CA THR A 18 -10.64 -20.04 -1.97
C THR A 18 -10.27 -21.04 -3.05
N LYS A 19 -11.27 -21.62 -3.72
CA LYS A 19 -11.02 -22.50 -4.87
C LYS A 19 -10.36 -21.68 -5.99
N LYS A 20 -9.29 -22.20 -6.59
CA LYS A 20 -8.51 -21.55 -7.67
C LYS A 20 -9.39 -21.02 -8.80
N ASP A 21 -10.51 -21.70 -9.11
CA ASP A 21 -11.45 -21.33 -10.19
C ASP A 21 -12.71 -20.58 -9.74
N SER A 22 -12.80 -20.20 -8.47
CA SER A 22 -13.99 -19.48 -8.00
C SER A 22 -14.15 -18.13 -8.72
N LEU A 23 -15.41 -17.79 -9.00
CA LEU A 23 -15.79 -16.52 -9.61
C LEU A 23 -15.31 -15.32 -8.75
N CYS A 24 -15.32 -15.48 -7.42
CA CYS A 24 -14.83 -14.47 -6.47
C CYS A 24 -13.34 -14.16 -6.65
N VAL A 25 -12.48 -15.17 -6.80
CA VAL A 25 -11.04 -14.96 -7.03
C VAL A 25 -10.80 -14.25 -8.35
N LYS A 26 -11.51 -14.64 -9.41
CA LYS A 26 -11.40 -13.99 -10.72
C LYS A 26 -11.81 -12.52 -10.67
N ILE A 27 -12.91 -12.20 -9.98
CA ILE A 27 -13.38 -10.82 -9.80
C ILE A 27 -12.38 -10.01 -8.95
N MET A 28 -11.89 -10.56 -7.83
CA MET A 28 -10.96 -9.85 -6.95
C MET A 28 -9.61 -9.60 -7.63
N ARG A 29 -9.10 -10.56 -8.40
CA ARG A 29 -7.89 -10.38 -9.22
C ARG A 29 -8.11 -9.34 -10.31
N LEU A 30 -9.21 -9.44 -11.05
CA LEU A 30 -9.57 -8.44 -12.08
C LEU A 30 -9.68 -7.03 -11.48
N ALA A 31 -10.36 -6.89 -10.35
CA ALA A 31 -10.49 -5.61 -9.65
C ALA A 31 -9.12 -5.08 -9.18
N SER A 32 -8.27 -5.94 -8.62
CA SER A 32 -6.92 -5.57 -8.17
C SER A 32 -6.01 -5.17 -9.33
N ASP A 33 -6.08 -5.88 -10.45
CA ASP A 33 -5.33 -5.56 -11.68
C ASP A 33 -5.82 -4.25 -12.29
N THR A 34 -7.14 -4.05 -12.32
CA THR A 34 -7.73 -2.79 -12.79
C THR A 34 -7.30 -1.62 -11.92
N LEU A 35 -7.39 -1.75 -10.59
CA LEU A 35 -6.94 -0.70 -9.66
C LEU A 35 -5.44 -0.43 -9.77
N SER A 36 -4.63 -1.45 -10.01
CA SER A 36 -3.18 -1.28 -10.18
C SER A 36 -2.84 -0.49 -11.45
N GLY A 37 -3.71 -0.52 -12.47
CA GLY A 37 -3.58 0.26 -13.68
C GLY A 37 -4.10 1.71 -13.57
N ILE A 38 -4.78 2.07 -12.49
CA ILE A 38 -5.31 3.42 -12.29
C ILE A 38 -4.15 4.37 -11.90
N PRO A 39 -3.99 5.52 -12.59
CA PRO A 39 -3.01 6.54 -12.19
C PRO A 39 -3.29 7.11 -10.78
N SER A 40 -2.24 7.42 -10.01
CA SER A 40 -2.38 7.87 -8.61
C SER A 40 -3.20 9.16 -8.45
N ILE A 41 -3.19 10.05 -9.45
CA ILE A 41 -4.02 11.26 -9.49
C ILE A 41 -5.52 10.95 -9.40
N VAL A 42 -5.97 9.85 -10.00
CA VAL A 42 -7.38 9.46 -9.99
C VAL A 42 -7.79 9.02 -8.58
N PHE A 43 -6.91 8.32 -7.86
CA PHE A 43 -7.12 8.01 -6.45
C PHE A 43 -7.20 9.29 -5.60
N GLY A 44 -6.34 10.27 -5.87
CA GLY A 44 -6.39 11.59 -5.20
C GLY A 44 -7.71 12.32 -5.41
N LEU A 45 -8.18 12.39 -6.65
CA LEU A 45 -9.46 13.01 -6.99
C LEU A 45 -10.65 12.27 -6.37
N PHE A 46 -10.65 10.93 -6.41
CA PHE A 46 -11.65 10.13 -5.70
C PHE A 46 -11.63 10.42 -4.19
N GLY A 47 -10.44 10.41 -3.58
CA GLY A 47 -10.26 10.68 -2.16
C GLY A 47 -10.76 12.08 -1.77
N MET A 48 -10.54 13.08 -2.62
CA MET A 48 -11.08 14.43 -2.43
C MET A 48 -12.60 14.43 -2.47
N LEU A 49 -13.20 13.89 -3.53
CA LEU A 49 -14.66 13.90 -3.67
C LEU A 49 -15.36 13.13 -2.55
N PHE A 50 -14.79 12.00 -2.13
CA PHE A 50 -15.41 11.13 -1.14
C PHE A 50 -15.06 11.52 0.31
N PHE A 51 -13.79 11.60 0.67
CA PHE A 51 -13.39 11.88 2.06
C PHE A 51 -13.46 13.37 2.40
N VAL A 52 -12.92 14.23 1.54
CA VAL A 52 -12.83 15.67 1.82
C VAL A 52 -14.20 16.34 1.69
N VAL A 53 -14.91 16.09 0.58
CA VAL A 53 -16.18 16.76 0.25
C VAL A 53 -17.38 16.02 0.84
N PHE A 54 -17.61 14.76 0.45
CA PHE A 54 -18.83 14.04 0.81
C PHE A 54 -18.90 13.69 2.32
N LEU A 55 -17.80 13.21 2.91
CA LEU A 55 -17.72 12.93 4.36
C LEU A 55 -17.35 14.15 5.20
N GLY A 56 -17.01 15.27 4.56
CA GLY A 56 -16.73 16.54 5.24
C GLY A 56 -15.44 16.55 6.07
N PHE A 57 -14.49 15.64 5.82
CA PHE A 57 -13.23 15.58 6.58
C PHE A 57 -12.28 16.74 6.32
N GLN A 58 -12.58 17.59 5.32
CA GLN A 58 -11.69 18.64 4.83
C GLN A 58 -10.32 18.06 4.42
N TYR A 59 -9.40 18.93 4.00
CA TYR A 59 -8.01 18.51 3.77
C TYR A 59 -7.39 18.09 5.09
N SER A 60 -7.09 16.80 5.23
CA SER A 60 -6.67 16.23 6.51
C SER A 60 -5.76 15.03 6.35
N LEU A 61 -5.01 14.74 7.42
CA LEU A 61 -4.18 13.55 7.50
C LEU A 61 -4.98 12.27 7.27
N LEU A 62 -6.19 12.19 7.84
CA LEU A 62 -7.07 11.03 7.69
C LEU A 62 -7.47 10.80 6.22
N SER A 63 -7.92 11.86 5.52
CA SER A 63 -8.27 11.77 4.10
C SER A 63 -7.09 11.27 3.26
N GLY A 64 -5.87 11.77 3.54
CA GLY A 64 -4.65 11.28 2.90
C GLY A 64 -4.35 9.81 3.21
N ILE A 65 -4.40 9.42 4.48
CA ILE A 65 -4.15 8.04 4.91
C ILE A 65 -5.13 7.07 4.24
N LEU A 66 -6.43 7.36 4.27
CA LEU A 66 -7.45 6.48 3.69
C LEU A 66 -7.29 6.35 2.17
N THR A 67 -6.95 7.44 1.49
CA THR A 67 -6.71 7.43 0.05
C THR A 67 -5.47 6.60 -0.30
N SER A 68 -4.37 6.78 0.45
CA SER A 68 -3.16 5.96 0.28
C SER A 68 -3.41 4.48 0.58
N VAL A 69 -4.27 4.16 1.56
CA VAL A 69 -4.65 2.77 1.87
C VAL A 69 -5.33 2.14 0.66
N ILE A 70 -6.32 2.79 0.06
CA ILE A 70 -7.04 2.27 -1.12
C ILE A 70 -6.07 2.08 -2.29
N MET A 71 -5.17 3.03 -2.52
CA MET A 71 -4.20 2.97 -3.61
C MET A 71 -3.21 1.80 -3.49
N VAL A 72 -2.76 1.49 -2.27
CA VAL A 72 -1.70 0.49 -2.05
C VAL A 72 -2.23 -0.90 -1.72
N LEU A 73 -3.52 -1.02 -1.36
CA LEU A 73 -4.15 -2.31 -1.07
C LEU A 73 -3.94 -3.37 -2.17
N PRO A 74 -4.13 -3.07 -3.48
CA PRO A 74 -3.95 -4.06 -4.54
C PRO A 74 -2.51 -4.58 -4.61
N VAL A 75 -1.54 -3.71 -4.37
CA VAL A 75 -0.11 -4.06 -4.37
C VAL A 75 0.20 -5.06 -3.26
N ILE A 76 -0.29 -4.80 -2.04
CA ILE A 76 -0.07 -5.69 -0.89
C ILE A 76 -0.78 -7.04 -1.08
N ILE A 77 -2.01 -7.03 -1.58
CA ILE A 77 -2.78 -8.26 -1.85
C ILE A 77 -2.02 -9.13 -2.83
N ARG A 78 -1.59 -8.54 -3.96
CA ARG A 78 -0.91 -9.27 -5.03
C ARG A 78 0.46 -9.78 -4.61
N SER A 79 1.27 -8.95 -3.93
CA SER A 79 2.56 -9.40 -3.42
C SER A 79 2.42 -10.54 -2.41
N THR A 80 1.38 -10.49 -1.57
CA THR A 80 1.08 -11.57 -0.61
C THR A 80 0.67 -12.84 -1.34
N GLU A 81 -0.20 -12.72 -2.35
CA GLU A 81 -0.65 -13.86 -3.16
C GLU A 81 0.52 -14.53 -3.90
N GLU A 82 1.36 -13.75 -4.57
CA GLU A 82 2.55 -14.24 -5.27
C GLU A 82 3.53 -14.93 -4.30
N ALA A 83 3.74 -14.35 -3.11
CA ALA A 83 4.58 -14.95 -2.08
C ALA A 83 4.03 -16.30 -1.57
N LEU A 84 2.72 -16.42 -1.35
CA LEU A 84 2.09 -17.67 -0.90
C LEU A 84 2.08 -18.74 -2.01
N LEU A 85 1.87 -18.34 -3.26
CA LEU A 85 1.90 -19.23 -4.42
C LEU A 85 3.31 -19.72 -4.75
N SER A 86 4.34 -18.98 -4.36
CA SER A 86 5.75 -19.40 -4.54
C SER A 86 6.13 -20.63 -3.69
N VAL A 87 5.40 -20.89 -2.61
CA VAL A 87 5.61 -22.09 -1.77
C VAL A 87 5.14 -23.32 -2.54
N SER A 88 6.00 -24.33 -2.66
CA SER A 88 5.69 -25.54 -3.43
C SER A 88 4.55 -26.35 -2.79
N ASP A 89 3.70 -26.96 -3.65
CA ASP A 89 2.64 -27.85 -3.18
C ASP A 89 3.18 -29.12 -2.52
N SER A 90 4.42 -29.53 -2.84
CA SER A 90 5.09 -30.65 -2.19
C SER A 90 5.28 -30.44 -0.68
N MET A 91 5.61 -29.21 -0.25
CA MET A 91 5.73 -28.87 1.18
C MET A 91 4.40 -29.00 1.91
N ARG A 92 3.30 -28.62 1.24
CA ARG A 92 1.94 -28.77 1.78
C ARG A 92 1.57 -30.25 1.91
N GLN A 93 1.81 -31.04 0.86
CA GLN A 93 1.51 -32.48 0.83
C GLN A 93 2.35 -33.27 1.85
N ALA A 94 3.64 -32.95 2.00
CA ALA A 94 4.50 -33.58 3.01
C ALA A 94 3.96 -33.33 4.43
N SER A 95 3.50 -32.11 4.72
CA SER A 95 2.87 -31.81 6.01
C SER A 95 1.59 -32.59 6.24
N TYR A 96 0.76 -32.75 5.21
CA TYR A 96 -0.45 -33.58 5.30
C TYR A 96 -0.12 -35.06 5.49
N GLY A 97 0.94 -35.56 4.86
CA GLY A 97 1.45 -36.92 5.06
C GLY A 97 1.92 -37.19 6.48
N LEU A 98 2.38 -36.16 7.21
CA LEU A 98 2.71 -36.24 8.64
C LEU A 98 1.49 -36.07 9.58
N GLY A 99 0.27 -36.04 9.04
CA GLY A 99 -0.96 -35.92 9.81
C GLY A 99 -1.28 -34.51 10.31
N ALA A 100 -0.59 -33.47 9.81
CA ALA A 100 -0.93 -32.09 10.17
C ALA A 100 -2.22 -31.65 9.47
N GLY A 101 -3.09 -30.94 10.19
CA GLY A 101 -4.27 -30.30 9.59
C GLY A 101 -3.92 -29.03 8.80
N LYS A 102 -4.82 -28.61 7.91
CA LYS A 102 -4.68 -27.41 7.04
C LYS A 102 -4.19 -26.17 7.80
N LEU A 103 -4.81 -25.84 8.92
CA LEU A 103 -4.45 -24.66 9.69
C LEU A 103 -3.00 -24.72 10.21
N ARG A 104 -2.56 -25.90 10.68
CA ARG A 104 -1.19 -26.12 11.16
C ARG A 104 -0.18 -26.04 10.02
N THR A 105 -0.46 -26.66 8.88
CA THR A 105 0.38 -26.60 7.67
C THR A 105 0.59 -25.15 7.25
N VAL A 106 -0.47 -24.36 7.24
CA VAL A 106 -0.43 -22.97 6.78
C VAL A 106 0.39 -22.08 7.71
N PHE A 107 0.09 -22.09 9.01
CA PHE A 107 0.78 -21.21 9.96
C PHE A 107 2.23 -21.63 10.24
N ARG A 108 2.55 -22.94 10.14
CA ARG A 108 3.87 -23.46 10.55
C ARG A 108 4.82 -23.74 9.39
N ILE A 109 4.31 -23.83 8.16
CA ILE A 109 5.12 -24.17 6.98
C ILE A 109 4.95 -23.11 5.90
N VAL A 110 3.72 -22.87 5.44
CA VAL A 110 3.49 -21.96 4.30
C VAL A 110 3.82 -20.52 4.65
N LEU A 111 3.27 -20.00 5.75
CA LEU A 111 3.41 -18.60 6.13
C LEU A 111 4.86 -18.21 6.45
N PRO A 112 5.65 -19.01 7.21
CA PRO A 112 7.07 -18.70 7.44
C PRO A 112 7.90 -18.69 6.15
N VAL A 113 7.63 -19.61 5.22
CA VAL A 113 8.36 -19.69 3.94
C VAL A 113 7.98 -18.52 3.01
N ALA A 114 6.72 -18.10 3.02
CA ALA A 114 6.25 -16.96 2.22
C ALA A 114 6.62 -15.59 2.84
N MET A 115 6.96 -15.54 4.14
CA MET A 115 7.17 -14.29 4.88
C MET A 115 8.18 -13.33 4.22
N PRO A 116 9.35 -13.78 3.72
CA PRO A 116 10.29 -12.88 3.06
C PRO A 116 9.68 -12.19 1.83
N GLY A 117 8.87 -12.92 1.04
CA GLY A 117 8.16 -12.36 -0.11
C GLY A 117 7.07 -11.36 0.28
N ILE A 118 6.31 -11.66 1.34
CA ILE A 118 5.30 -10.74 1.88
C ILE A 118 5.97 -9.44 2.36
N LEU A 119 7.05 -9.56 3.13
CA LEU A 119 7.81 -8.41 3.65
C LEU A 119 8.40 -7.56 2.54
N ALA A 120 8.97 -8.18 1.49
CA ALA A 120 9.45 -7.45 0.32
C ALA A 120 8.34 -6.63 -0.35
N GLY A 121 7.16 -7.22 -0.55
CA GLY A 121 6.00 -6.52 -1.08
C GLY A 121 5.54 -5.35 -0.21
N VAL A 122 5.59 -5.52 1.11
CA VAL A 122 5.28 -4.45 2.08
C VAL A 122 6.29 -3.31 2.00
N ILE A 123 7.58 -3.61 1.88
CA ILE A 123 8.65 -2.60 1.75
C ILE A 123 8.46 -1.78 0.47
N LEU A 124 8.21 -2.44 -0.66
CA LEU A 124 7.93 -1.77 -1.93
C LEU A 124 6.69 -0.87 -1.86
N ALA A 125 5.64 -1.35 -1.21
CA ALA A 125 4.42 -0.59 -0.95
C ALA A 125 4.68 0.68 -0.11
N ILE A 126 5.52 0.58 0.93
CA ILE A 126 5.91 1.72 1.77
C ILE A 126 6.72 2.73 0.93
N GLY A 127 7.72 2.27 0.18
CA GLY A 127 8.52 3.12 -0.70
C GLY A 127 7.66 3.92 -1.69
N ARG A 128 6.65 3.27 -2.29
CA ARG A 128 5.68 3.93 -3.16
C ARG A 128 4.89 5.05 -2.47
N ILE A 129 4.45 4.84 -1.23
CA ILE A 129 3.68 5.85 -0.47
C ILE A 129 4.56 7.05 -0.10
N VAL A 130 5.82 6.81 0.30
CA VAL A 130 6.74 7.88 0.71
C VAL A 130 6.98 8.87 -0.44
N GLY A 131 7.06 8.36 -1.67
CA GLY A 131 7.20 9.18 -2.88
C GLY A 131 5.88 9.70 -3.47
N GLU A 132 4.73 9.47 -2.84
CA GLU A 132 3.44 9.86 -3.41
C GLU A 132 3.18 11.36 -3.26
N THR A 133 2.90 12.00 -4.40
CA THR A 133 2.58 13.43 -4.47
C THR A 133 1.16 13.67 -4.97
N ALA A 134 0.78 13.01 -6.07
CA ALA A 134 -0.46 13.34 -6.78
C ALA A 134 -1.69 13.00 -5.95
N ALA A 135 -1.73 11.80 -5.34
CA ALA A 135 -2.88 11.42 -4.51
C ALA A 135 -3.02 12.34 -3.29
N LEU A 136 -1.90 12.62 -2.61
CA LEU A 136 -1.89 13.39 -1.36
C LEU A 136 -2.18 14.87 -1.55
N MET A 137 -1.87 15.44 -2.71
CA MET A 137 -2.15 16.85 -3.01
C MET A 137 -3.64 17.20 -2.89
N TYR A 138 -4.52 16.28 -3.29
CA TYR A 138 -5.97 16.50 -3.28
C TYR A 138 -6.65 16.06 -1.98
N THR A 139 -5.93 15.45 -1.04
CA THR A 139 -6.53 14.87 0.18
C THR A 139 -5.91 15.37 1.47
N LEU A 140 -4.58 15.51 1.50
CA LEU A 140 -3.81 15.96 2.66
C LEU A 140 -3.80 17.49 2.74
N GLY A 141 -3.83 18.17 1.60
CA GLY A 141 -3.67 19.61 1.45
C GLY A 141 -2.20 20.04 1.35
N THR A 142 -1.94 21.32 1.64
CA THR A 142 -0.63 21.97 1.43
C THR A 142 -0.11 22.71 2.66
N SER A 143 -0.71 22.46 3.84
CA SER A 143 -0.34 23.14 5.08
C SER A 143 1.14 22.92 5.43
N THR A 144 1.86 24.00 5.72
CA THR A 144 3.26 23.98 6.16
C THR A 144 3.42 23.69 7.65
N ASN A 145 2.34 23.82 8.42
CA ASN A 145 2.36 23.58 9.85
C ASN A 145 2.43 22.08 10.17
N THR A 146 3.06 21.74 11.29
CA THR A 146 3.03 20.38 11.81
C THR A 146 1.59 20.01 12.19
N PRO A 147 1.07 18.88 11.70
CA PRO A 147 -0.29 18.46 12.01
C PRO A 147 -0.46 18.22 13.51
N SER A 148 -1.38 18.92 14.15
CA SER A 148 -1.69 18.76 15.58
C SER A 148 -2.72 17.65 15.83
N SER A 149 -3.47 17.23 14.81
CA SER A 149 -4.49 16.19 14.89
C SER A 149 -4.68 15.45 13.56
N LEU A 150 -5.36 14.30 13.58
CA LEU A 150 -5.67 13.55 12.35
C LEU A 150 -6.56 14.32 11.35
N MET A 151 -7.35 15.27 11.85
CA MET A 151 -8.19 16.16 11.03
C MET A 151 -7.45 17.39 10.50
N SER A 152 -6.21 17.61 10.94
CA SER A 152 -5.42 18.73 10.42
C SER A 152 -4.76 18.38 9.10
N SER A 153 -4.69 19.38 8.22
CA SER A 153 -3.93 19.30 6.97
C SER A 153 -2.44 19.21 7.26
N GLY A 154 -1.71 18.51 6.39
CA GLY A 154 -0.26 18.45 6.43
C GLY A 154 0.32 18.47 5.04
N ARG A 155 1.63 18.28 4.96
CA ARG A 155 2.39 18.22 3.72
C ARG A 155 3.44 17.12 3.82
N SER A 156 3.38 16.14 2.92
CA SER A 156 4.42 15.11 2.81
C SER A 156 5.71 15.71 2.26
N LEU A 157 6.84 15.03 2.47
CA LEU A 157 8.13 15.46 1.89
C LEU A 157 8.07 15.53 0.35
N ALA A 158 7.43 14.55 -0.30
CA ALA A 158 7.25 14.52 -1.76
C ALA A 158 6.42 15.72 -2.26
N LEU A 159 5.34 16.04 -1.54
CA LEU A 159 4.50 17.20 -1.83
C LEU A 159 5.23 18.52 -1.54
N HIS A 160 6.04 18.56 -0.49
CA HIS A 160 6.86 19.74 -0.17
C HIS A 160 7.86 20.04 -1.28
N MET A 161 8.59 19.03 -1.75
CA MET A 161 9.53 19.15 -2.87
C MET A 161 8.81 19.64 -4.13
N TYR A 162 7.65 19.06 -4.45
CA TYR A 162 6.86 19.44 -5.62
C TYR A 162 6.39 20.91 -5.56
N MET A 163 5.90 21.36 -4.40
CA MET A 163 5.44 22.74 -4.22
C MET A 163 6.59 23.74 -4.36
N LEU A 164 7.73 23.51 -3.69
CA LEU A 164 8.90 24.38 -3.80
C LEU A 164 9.44 24.46 -5.24
N SER A 165 9.45 23.32 -5.94
CA SER A 165 9.84 23.25 -7.34
C SER A 165 8.88 24.01 -8.26
N SER A 166 7.58 23.91 -8.01
CA SER A 166 6.54 24.59 -8.80
C SER A 166 6.50 26.10 -8.59
N GLU A 167 6.81 26.56 -7.38
CA GLU A 167 6.91 28.00 -7.05
C GLU A 167 8.14 28.66 -7.67
N GLY A 168 9.23 27.90 -7.91
CA GLY A 168 10.45 28.39 -8.56
C GLY A 168 11.29 29.37 -7.72
N LEU A 169 10.87 29.71 -6.50
CA LEU A 169 11.55 30.66 -5.61
C LEU A 169 12.63 30.00 -4.74
N HIS A 170 12.43 28.74 -4.36
CA HIS A 170 13.24 27.99 -3.38
C HIS A 170 13.80 26.70 -3.98
N VAL A 171 14.46 26.83 -5.13
CA VAL A 171 14.93 25.70 -5.93
C VAL A 171 16.01 24.89 -5.20
N ASN A 172 16.89 25.54 -4.44
CA ASN A 172 17.93 24.86 -3.67
C ASN A 172 17.34 23.97 -2.56
N GLU A 173 16.30 24.47 -1.89
CA GLU A 173 15.55 23.77 -0.85
C GLU A 173 14.73 22.62 -1.43
N ALA A 174 14.19 22.78 -2.64
CA ALA A 174 13.54 21.70 -3.38
C ALA A 174 14.52 20.56 -3.67
N TYR A 175 15.73 20.86 -4.16
CA TYR A 175 16.77 19.85 -4.37
C TYR A 175 17.19 19.16 -3.08
N ALA A 176 17.38 19.92 -1.99
CA ALA A 176 17.71 19.35 -0.69
C ALA A 176 16.63 18.37 -0.19
N THR A 177 15.35 18.75 -0.34
CA THR A 177 14.21 17.88 0.02
C THR A 177 14.18 16.62 -0.84
N GLY A 178 14.46 16.75 -2.15
CA GLY A 178 14.56 15.61 -3.07
C GLY A 178 15.67 14.63 -2.70
N VAL A 179 16.85 15.13 -2.30
CA VAL A 179 17.96 14.27 -1.85
C VAL A 179 17.57 13.51 -0.58
N ILE A 180 16.94 14.17 0.39
CA ILE A 180 16.46 13.52 1.63
C ILE A 180 15.43 12.44 1.30
N LEU A 181 14.51 12.69 0.37
CA LEU A 181 13.53 11.71 -0.09
C LEU A 181 14.21 10.47 -0.71
N ILE A 182 15.19 10.68 -1.59
CA ILE A 182 15.93 9.58 -2.22
C ILE A 182 16.65 8.74 -1.16
N ILE A 183 17.36 9.37 -0.23
CA ILE A 183 18.06 8.67 0.85
C ILE A 183 17.07 7.88 1.71
N THR A 184 15.91 8.47 2.02
CA THR A 184 14.86 7.81 2.81
C THR A 184 14.31 6.58 2.10
N VAL A 185 14.03 6.68 0.79
CA VAL A 185 13.52 5.55 0.00
C VAL A 185 14.57 4.45 -0.14
N LEU A 186 15.84 4.81 -0.33
CA LEU A 186 16.95 3.85 -0.39
C LEU A 186 17.10 3.10 0.94
N MET A 187 17.12 3.80 2.08
CA MET A 187 17.18 3.19 3.41
C MET A 187 16.02 2.23 3.69
N ILE A 188 14.83 2.51 3.12
CA ILE A 188 13.66 1.63 3.27
C ILE A 188 13.81 0.36 2.43
N ASN A 189 14.44 0.45 1.26
CA ASN A 189 14.50 -0.61 0.26
C ASN A 189 15.79 -1.45 0.28
N THR A 190 16.74 -1.12 1.18
CA THR A 190 17.94 -1.91 1.49
C THR A 190 17.67 -2.94 2.57
#